data_AF-A0A3N2NIF4-F1
#
_entry.id   AF-A0A3N2NIF4-F1
#
_cell.length_a   1.000
_cell.length_b   1.000
_cell.length_c   1.000
_cell.angle_alpha   90.00
_cell.angle_beta   90.00
_cell.angle_gamma   90.00
#
_symmetry.space_group_name_H-M   'P 1'
#
loop_
_entity.id
_entity.type
_entity.pdbx_description
1 polymer ?
#
loop_
_entity_poly.entity_id
_entity_poly.type
_entity_poly.pdbx_seq_one_letter_code
_entity_poly.pdbx_strand_id
1 'polypeptide(L)'
;MSSHTFSSLLALLVVEYLGIFLAVSADLVSGLRKARRAGRPCTSRGLRRTVAKLSSYYLALFCLTVVDGMIIAALITFAGLDRAAIALPPFPYLTTLGALSLALIEARSIAENSPHRTDIFSALRLLSTLWKMRRSGWKNNI
;
A
#
# COMPACT_ATOMS: atom_id res chain seq x y z
N MET A 1 -3.76 -33.06 -2.21
CA MET A 1 -3.91 -31.84 -1.38
C MET A 1 -5.06 -32.05 -0.41
N SER A 2 -4.89 -31.79 0.88
CA SER A 2 -5.99 -31.97 1.85
C SER A 2 -7.06 -30.89 1.64
N SER A 3 -8.33 -31.21 1.90
CA SER A 3 -9.43 -30.23 1.82
C SER A 3 -9.13 -28.97 2.66
N HIS A 4 -8.54 -29.16 3.83
CA HIS A 4 -8.13 -28.09 4.74
C HIS A 4 -7.08 -27.15 4.12
N THR A 5 -6.05 -27.68 3.44
CA THR A 5 -5.03 -26.83 2.79
C THR A 5 -5.61 -25.95 1.70
N PHE A 6 -6.56 -26.47 0.92
CA PHE A 6 -7.23 -25.69 -0.12
C PHE A 6 -8.11 -24.58 0.47
N SER A 7 -8.90 -24.89 1.51
CA SER A 7 -9.70 -23.89 2.21
C SER A 7 -8.85 -22.78 2.83
N SER A 8 -7.69 -23.11 3.41
CA SER A 8 -6.77 -22.13 3.98
C SER A 8 -6.18 -21.20 2.91
N LEU A 9 -5.80 -21.72 1.73
CA LEU A 9 -5.30 -20.89 0.62
C LEU A 9 -6.37 -19.92 0.12
N LEU A 10 -7.62 -20.38 0.01
CA LEU A 10 -8.73 -19.54 -0.41
C LEU A 10 -9.04 -18.46 0.63
N ALA A 11 -9.00 -18.81 1.93
CA ALA A 11 -9.16 -17.85 3.01
C ALA A 11 -8.05 -16.78 3.00
N LEU A 12 -6.79 -17.17 2.74
CA LEU A 12 -5.67 -16.23 2.60
C LEU A 12 -5.88 -15.25 1.45
N LEU A 13 -6.26 -15.74 0.26
CA LEU A 13 -6.56 -14.87 -0.89
C LEU A 13 -7.71 -13.90 -0.57
N VAL A 14 -8.77 -14.36 0.09
CA VAL A 14 -9.88 -13.47 0.51
C VAL A 14 -9.36 -12.37 1.44
N VAL A 15 -8.51 -12.72 2.41
CA VAL A 15 -7.93 -11.74 3.36
C VAL A 15 -7.03 -10.74 2.64
N GLU A 16 -6.22 -11.17 1.68
CA GLU A 16 -5.33 -10.29 0.90
C GLU A 16 -6.12 -9.29 0.06
N TYR A 17 -7.11 -9.78 -0.71
CA TYR A 17 -7.96 -8.93 -1.54
C TYR A 17 -8.78 -7.95 -0.69
N LEU A 18 -9.37 -8.43 0.41
CA LEU A 18 -10.11 -7.59 1.34
C LEU A 18 -9.18 -6.58 2.05
N GLY A 19 -7.97 -6.99 2.40
CA GLY A 19 -6.96 -6.11 3.00
C GLY A 19 -6.63 -4.93 2.10
N ILE A 20 -6.47 -5.17 0.79
CA ILE A 20 -6.23 -4.11 -0.19
C ILE A 20 -7.45 -3.21 -0.37
N PHE A 21 -8.65 -3.80 -0.41
CA PHE A 21 -9.88 -3.02 -0.44
C PHE A 21 -9.96 -2.05 0.76
N LEU A 22 -9.68 -2.55 1.96
CA LEU A 22 -9.73 -1.77 3.19
C LEU A 22 -8.64 -0.70 3.22
N ALA A 23 -7.42 -1.01 2.75
CA ALA A 23 -6.32 -0.05 2.67
C ALA A 23 -6.65 1.14 1.74
N VAL A 24 -7.16 0.85 0.54
CA VAL A 24 -7.56 1.88 -0.42
C VAL A 24 -8.77 2.68 0.10
N SER A 25 -9.71 2.01 0.78
CA SER A 25 -10.86 2.66 1.42
C SER A 25 -10.42 3.59 2.55
N ALA A 26 -9.43 3.20 3.35
CA ALA A 26 -8.86 4.02 4.41
C ALA A 26 -8.18 5.28 3.84
N ASP A 27 -7.46 5.15 2.72
CA ASP A 27 -6.88 6.30 2.01
C ASP A 27 -7.96 7.27 1.52
N LEU A 28 -9.05 6.75 0.93
CA LEU A 28 -10.19 7.57 0.50
C LEU A 28 -10.81 8.33 1.69
N VAL A 29 -11.11 7.63 2.79
CA VAL A 29 -11.71 8.24 3.99
C VAL A 29 -10.78 9.30 4.59
N SER A 30 -9.47 9.04 4.63
CA SER A 30 -8.46 10.01 5.06
C SER A 30 -8.47 11.27 4.18
N GLY A 31 -8.49 11.09 2.86
CA GLY A 31 -8.58 12.17 1.88
C GLY A 31 -9.85 13.00 2.01
N LEU A 32 -11.02 12.37 2.20
CA LEU A 32 -12.29 13.08 2.39
C LEU A 32 -12.32 13.88 3.69
N ARG A 33 -11.86 13.29 4.81
CA ARG A 33 -11.78 13.99 6.10
C ARG A 33 -10.91 15.25 5.99
N LYS A 34 -9.79 15.17 5.27
CA LYS A 34 -8.90 16.30 5.03
C LYS A 34 -9.56 17.38 4.16
N ALA A 35 -10.19 17.01 3.05
CA ALA A 35 -10.89 17.95 2.18
C ALA A 35 -11.98 18.72 2.93
N ARG A 36 -12.74 18.02 3.77
CA ARG A 36 -13.79 18.61 4.62
C ARG A 36 -13.23 19.60 5.64
N ARG A 37 -12.10 19.30 6.29
CA ARG A 37 -11.42 20.23 7.22
C ARG A 37 -10.88 21.48 6.52
N ALA A 38 -10.45 21.35 5.27
CA ALA A 38 -9.90 22.46 4.48
C ALA A 38 -10.97 23.31 3.76
N GLY A 39 -12.27 23.01 3.96
CA GLY A 39 -13.36 23.73 3.29
C GLY A 39 -13.40 23.57 1.77
N ARG A 40 -12.70 22.57 1.21
CA ARG A 40 -12.67 22.34 -0.24
C ARG A 40 -13.90 21.55 -0.68
N PRO A 41 -14.53 21.89 -1.82
CA PRO A 41 -15.67 21.13 -2.32
C PRO A 41 -15.27 19.68 -2.60
N CYS A 42 -16.05 18.73 -2.08
CA CYS A 42 -15.87 17.30 -2.36
C CYS A 42 -16.28 17.03 -3.80
N THR A 43 -15.29 16.87 -4.68
CA THR A 43 -15.53 16.56 -6.10
C THR A 43 -15.48 15.06 -6.34
N SER A 44 -16.22 14.58 -7.36
CA SER A 44 -16.23 13.18 -7.80
C SER A 44 -14.85 12.65 -8.24
N ARG A 45 -13.88 13.55 -8.42
CA ARG A 45 -12.49 13.24 -8.76
C ARG A 45 -11.81 12.32 -7.74
N GLY A 46 -12.12 12.47 -6.45
CA GLY A 46 -11.57 11.61 -5.39
C GLY A 46 -12.03 10.16 -5.53
N LEU A 47 -13.34 9.96 -5.74
CA LEU A 47 -13.91 8.63 -5.94
C LEU A 47 -13.42 7.98 -7.24
N ARG A 48 -13.35 8.74 -8.34
CA ARG A 48 -12.77 8.25 -9.61
C ARG A 48 -11.32 7.81 -9.44
N ARG A 49 -10.52 8.54 -8.66
CA ARG A 49 -9.13 8.15 -8.35
C ARG A 49 -9.08 6.84 -7.55
N THR A 50 -9.96 6.66 -6.57
CA THR A 50 -10.05 5.41 -5.80
C THR A 50 -10.46 4.22 -6.66
N VAL A 51 -11.45 4.38 -7.54
CA VAL A 51 -11.82 3.33 -8.49
C VAL A 51 -10.65 2.97 -9.40
N ALA A 52 -9.92 3.97 -9.92
CA ALA A 52 -8.72 3.71 -10.72
C ALA A 52 -7.64 2.95 -9.93
N LYS A 53 -7.39 3.30 -8.66
CA LYS A 53 -6.49 2.56 -7.76
C LYS A 53 -6.93 1.10 -7.61
N LEU A 54 -8.21 0.88 -7.26
CA LEU A 54 -8.76 -0.47 -7.08
C LEU A 54 -8.63 -1.30 -8.36
N SER A 55 -9.00 -0.75 -9.52
CA SER A 55 -8.87 -1.45 -10.80
C SER A 55 -7.43 -1.85 -11.09
N SER A 56 -6.47 -0.94 -10.93
CA SER A 56 -5.06 -1.24 -11.16
C SER A 56 -4.51 -2.24 -10.14
N TYR A 57 -4.87 -2.12 -8.86
CA TYR A 57 -4.36 -2.97 -7.78
C TYR A 57 -4.92 -4.37 -7.84
N TYR A 58 -6.22 -4.52 -8.13
CA TYR A 58 -6.85 -5.82 -8.30
C TYR A 58 -6.38 -6.52 -9.57
N LEU A 59 -6.16 -5.78 -10.67
CA LEU A 59 -5.57 -6.38 -11.86
C LEU A 59 -4.16 -6.90 -11.57
N ALA A 60 -3.33 -6.11 -10.88
CA ALA A 60 -1.99 -6.55 -10.49
C ALA A 60 -2.02 -7.79 -9.59
N LEU A 61 -2.85 -7.80 -8.54
CA LEU A 61 -3.02 -8.95 -7.65
C LEU A 61 -3.56 -10.18 -8.37
N PHE A 62 -4.49 -9.99 -9.30
CA PHE A 62 -5.04 -11.08 -10.10
C PHE A 62 -3.94 -11.73 -10.95
N CYS A 63 -3.10 -10.94 -11.61
CA CYS A 63 -1.96 -11.47 -12.35
C CYS A 63 -1.02 -12.28 -11.43
N LEU A 64 -0.70 -11.76 -10.24
CA LEU A 64 0.14 -12.47 -9.27
C LEU A 64 -0.50 -13.77 -8.77
N THR A 65 -1.81 -13.75 -8.52
CA THR A 65 -2.59 -14.93 -8.09
C THR A 65 -2.59 -16.02 -9.16
N VAL A 66 -2.71 -15.64 -10.43
CA VAL A 66 -2.63 -16.58 -11.56
C VAL A 66 -1.24 -17.21 -11.60
N VAL A 67 -0.17 -16.42 -11.46
CA VAL A 67 1.21 -16.93 -11.46
C VAL A 67 1.45 -17.87 -10.28
N ASP A 68 1.03 -17.50 -9.07
CA ASP A 68 1.13 -18.37 -7.90
C ASP A 68 0.33 -19.67 -8.10
N GLY A 69 -0.87 -19.59 -8.68
CA GLY A 69 -1.66 -20.77 -9.02
C GLY A 69 -0.93 -21.71 -9.98
N MET A 70 -0.24 -21.17 -10.98
CA MET A 70 0.59 -21.95 -11.90
C MET A 70 1.77 -22.59 -11.18
N ILE A 71 2.46 -21.88 -10.29
CA ILE A 71 3.59 -22.40 -9.50
C ILE A 71 3.12 -23.52 -8.58
N ILE A 72 2.03 -23.31 -7.85
CA ILE A 72 1.45 -24.31 -6.93
C ILE A 72 1.02 -25.56 -7.73
N ALA A 73 0.36 -25.39 -8.87
CA ALA A 73 -0.02 -26.51 -9.73
C ALA A 73 1.20 -27.29 -10.24
N ALA A 74 2.26 -26.60 -10.64
CA ALA A 74 3.52 -27.21 -11.03
C ALA A 74 4.15 -27.99 -9.87
N LEU A 75 4.24 -27.40 -8.67
CA LEU A 75 4.79 -28.04 -7.47
C LEU A 75 4.03 -29.33 -7.12
N ILE A 76 2.69 -29.28 -7.14
CA ILE A 76 1.85 -30.47 -6.87
C ILE A 76 2.10 -31.56 -7.92
N THR A 77 2.22 -31.18 -9.20
CA THR A 77 2.44 -32.13 -10.29
C THR A 77 3.81 -32.78 -10.19
N PHE A 78 4.88 -32.01 -9.96
CA PHE A 78 6.24 -32.54 -9.82
C PHE A 78 6.44 -33.36 -8.55
N ALA A 79 5.79 -32.98 -7.44
CA ALA A 79 5.79 -33.78 -6.22
C ALA A 79 5.12 -35.15 -6.41
N GLY A 80 4.12 -35.25 -7.29
CA GLY A 80 3.51 -36.54 -7.66
C GLY A 80 4.36 -37.42 -8.59
N LEU A 81 5.46 -36.90 -9.13
CA LEU A 81 6.33 -37.57 -10.12
C LEU A 81 7.68 -38.04 -9.53
N ASP A 82 7.85 -38.00 -8.20
CA ASP A 82 9.07 -38.38 -7.45
C ASP A 82 10.39 -37.71 -7.90
N ARG A 83 10.32 -36.69 -8.76
CA ARG A 83 11.49 -35.95 -9.24
C ARG A 83 11.70 -34.71 -8.38
N ALA A 84 12.58 -34.85 -7.39
CA ALA A 84 13.23 -33.76 -6.65
C ALA A 84 12.28 -32.58 -6.36
N ALA A 85 11.20 -32.85 -5.63
CA ALA A 85 10.33 -31.79 -5.17
C ALA A 85 11.14 -30.89 -4.24
N ILE A 86 11.48 -29.68 -4.72
CA ILE A 86 11.86 -28.58 -3.84
C ILE A 86 10.76 -28.49 -2.80
N ALA A 87 11.10 -28.67 -1.52
CA ALA A 87 10.16 -28.75 -0.40
C ALA A 87 9.57 -27.38 -0.04
N LEU A 88 9.20 -26.57 -1.04
CA LEU A 88 8.46 -25.33 -0.82
C LEU A 88 6.99 -25.67 -0.55
N PRO A 89 6.43 -25.22 0.59
CA PRO A 89 5.01 -25.35 0.86
C PRO A 89 4.19 -24.70 -0.27
N PRO A 90 3.05 -25.30 -0.68
CA PRO A 90 2.13 -24.65 -1.61
C PRO A 90 1.53 -23.41 -0.93
N PHE A 91 1.97 -22.23 -1.33
CA PHE A 91 1.59 -20.94 -0.76
C PHE A 91 1.66 -19.83 -1.83
N PRO A 92 0.75 -18.83 -1.83
CA PRO A 92 0.70 -17.78 -2.85
C PRO A 92 1.71 -16.65 -2.56
N TYR A 93 3.00 -16.98 -2.65
CA TYR A 93 4.08 -16.09 -2.24
C TYR A 93 4.06 -14.73 -2.94
N LEU A 94 3.80 -14.70 -4.25
CA LEU A 94 3.84 -13.48 -5.04
C LEU A 94 2.64 -12.58 -4.73
N THR A 95 1.46 -13.17 -4.54
CA THR A 95 0.22 -12.48 -4.20
C THR A 95 0.31 -11.86 -2.83
N THR A 96 0.82 -12.60 -1.83
CA THR A 96 1.06 -12.06 -0.49
C THR A 96 2.04 -10.89 -0.51
N LEU A 97 3.15 -11.01 -1.24
CA LEU A 97 4.13 -9.93 -1.39
C LEU A 97 3.53 -8.71 -2.11
N GLY A 98 2.73 -8.95 -3.16
CA GLY A 98 2.01 -7.91 -3.89
C GLY A 98 1.02 -7.18 -3.01
N ALA A 99 0.21 -7.91 -2.25
CA ALA A 99 -0.74 -7.35 -1.30
C ALA A 99 -0.05 -6.53 -0.21
N LEU A 100 1.04 -7.07 0.38
CA LEU A 100 1.81 -6.32 1.37
C LEU A 100 2.37 -5.02 0.77
N SER A 101 2.92 -5.07 -0.44
CA SER A 101 3.50 -3.91 -1.11
C SER A 101 2.45 -2.83 -1.39
N LEU A 102 1.28 -3.21 -1.90
CA LEU A 102 0.17 -2.29 -2.17
C LEU A 102 -0.41 -1.70 -0.88
N ALA A 103 -0.55 -2.49 0.18
CA ALA A 103 -0.98 -2.00 1.49
C ALA A 103 0.01 -0.96 2.06
N LEU A 104 1.31 -1.20 1.91
CA LEU A 104 2.35 -0.26 2.33
C LEU A 104 2.31 1.05 1.53
N ILE A 105 2.03 1.00 0.24
CA ILE A 105 1.86 2.20 -0.61
C ILE A 105 0.72 3.06 -0.09
N GLU A 106 -0.44 2.46 0.23
CA GLU A 106 -1.59 3.20 0.76
C GLU A 106 -1.34 3.71 2.19
N ALA A 107 -0.71 2.91 3.04
CA ALA A 107 -0.29 3.35 4.38
C ALA A 107 0.65 4.57 4.32
N ARG A 108 1.61 4.56 3.38
CA ARG A 108 2.49 5.71 3.11
C ARG A 108 1.71 6.90 2.60
N SER A 109 0.75 6.70 1.69
CA SER A 109 -0.10 7.78 1.16
C SER A 109 -0.92 8.47 2.25
N ILE A 110 -1.47 7.70 3.20
CA ILE A 110 -2.18 8.22 4.38
C ILE A 110 -1.23 9.04 5.26
N ALA A 111 -0.02 8.51 5.53
CA ALA A 111 0.97 9.18 6.37
C ALA A 111 1.45 10.51 5.77
N GLU A 112 1.64 10.58 4.46
CA GLU A 112 1.95 11.82 3.72
C GLU A 112 0.80 12.83 3.78
N ASN A 113 -0.43 12.34 3.85
CA ASN A 113 -1.59 13.19 3.94
C ASN A 113 -1.82 13.80 5.33
N SER A 114 -1.08 13.39 6.37
CA SER A 114 -1.25 13.87 7.75
C SER A 114 -0.69 15.29 7.99
N PRO A 115 -1.40 16.14 8.76
CA PRO A 115 -1.02 17.56 8.99
C PRO A 115 0.27 17.75 9.78
N HIS A 116 0.71 16.77 10.57
CA HIS A 116 1.93 16.92 11.38
C HIS A 116 3.22 17.08 10.56
N ARG A 117 3.30 16.55 9.33
CA ARG A 117 4.46 16.81 8.47
C ARG A 117 4.50 18.27 8.00
N THR A 118 3.36 18.87 7.68
CA THR A 118 3.32 20.27 7.26
C THR A 118 3.70 21.22 8.39
N ASP A 119 3.31 20.91 9.63
CA ASP A 119 3.65 21.75 10.79
C ASP A 119 5.15 21.71 11.11
N ILE A 120 5.76 20.52 11.07
CA ILE A 120 7.21 20.35 11.27
C ILE A 120 8.00 21.05 10.16
N PHE A 121 7.57 20.91 8.89
CA PHE A 121 8.25 21.57 7.78
C PHE A 121 8.11 23.10 7.82
N SER A 122 6.95 23.58 8.28
CA SER A 122 6.70 25.01 8.51
C SER A 122 7.57 25.54 9.65
N ALA A 123 7.66 24.81 10.76
CA ALA A 123 8.52 25.15 11.89
C ALA A 123 10.00 25.18 11.51
N LEU A 124 10.47 24.18 10.73
CA LEU A 124 11.84 24.14 10.20
C LEU A 124 12.13 25.31 9.25
N ARG A 125 11.17 25.70 8.40
CA ARG A 125 11.31 26.89 7.53
C ARG A 125 11.37 28.19 8.32
N LEU A 126 10.58 28.33 9.39
CA LEU A 126 10.66 29.49 10.28
C LEU A 126 12.02 29.54 10.98
N LEU A 127 12.48 28.42 11.53
CA LEU A 127 13.80 28.29 12.14
C LEU A 127 14.94 28.65 11.19
N SER A 128 14.91 28.17 9.94
CA SER A 128 15.94 28.49 8.95
C SER A 128 15.92 29.96 8.54
N THR A 129 14.73 30.57 8.47
CA THR A 129 14.58 32.00 8.20
C THR A 129 15.13 32.85 9.33
N LEU A 130 14.79 32.53 10.59
CA LEU A 130 15.31 33.19 11.79
C LEU A 130 16.82 33.04 11.91
N TRP A 131 17.35 31.84 11.64
CA TRP A 131 18.79 31.60 11.67
C TRP A 131 19.53 32.44 10.62
N LYS A 132 18.97 32.56 9.42
CA LYS A 132 19.51 33.40 8.35
C LYS A 132 19.48 34.89 8.71
N MET A 133 18.40 35.39 9.32
CA MET A 133 18.29 36.76 9.81
C MET A 133 19.29 37.06 10.93
N ARG A 134 19.40 36.18 11.93
CA ARG A 134 20.38 36.31 13.03
C ARG A 134 21.82 36.40 12.51
N ARG A 135 22.16 35.62 11.48
CA ARG A 135 23.50 35.62 10.88
C ARG A 135 23.77 36.85 10.01
N SER A 136 22.75 37.42 9.40
CA SER A 136 22.85 38.64 8.57
C SER A 136 22.96 39.91 9.41
N GLY A 137 22.28 39.99 10.55
CA GLY A 137 22.36 41.15 11.47
C GLY A 137 23.76 41.35 12.08
N TRP A 138 24.58 40.31 12.12
CA TRP A 138 25.96 40.39 12.62
C TRP A 138 26.96 40.93 11.57
N LYS A 139 26.65 40.80 10.27
CA LYS A 139 27.53 41.27 9.18
C LYS A 139 27.37 42.75 8.82
N ASN A 140 26.29 43.40 9.28
CA ASN A 140 26.02 44.81 8.97
C ASN A 140 26.41 45.76 10.13
N ASN A 141 27.05 45.24 11.18
CA ASN A 141 27.47 45.99 12.37
C ASN A 141 28.99 45.85 12.66
N ILE A 142 29.76 45.42 11.64
CA ILE A 142 31.23 45.39 11.56
C ILE A 142 31.58 46.00 10.20
#